data_AF-A0A956WC01-F1
#
_entry.id   AF-A0A956WC01-F1
#
_cell.length_a   1.000
_cell.length_b   1.000
_cell.length_c   1.000
_cell.angle_alpha   90.00
_cell.angle_beta   90.00
_cell.angle_gamma   90.00
#
_symmetry.space_group_name_H-M   'P 1'
#
loop_
_entity.id
_entity.type
_entity.pdbx_description
1 polymer ?
#
loop_
_entity_poly.entity_id
_entity_poly.type
_entity_poly.pdbx_seq_one_letter_code
_entity_poly.pdbx_strand_id
1 'polypeptide(L)'
;MKHPEIPAPNTAEASFTPQSPPFVWQCGRRLLLLEREQEYWVLAELEFGPEICRYTELRRCFYEWEREAAGALLSRTLACGEVATAASAEQLARWMSSRR
;
A
#
# COMPACT_ATOMS: atom_id res chain seq x y z
N MET A 1 49.76 -6.29 -19.90
CA MET A 1 48.64 -6.74 -19.04
C MET A 1 47.53 -5.72 -19.17
N LYS A 2 46.41 -6.06 -19.82
CA LYS A 2 45.25 -5.17 -19.99
C LYS A 2 44.28 -5.41 -18.83
N HIS A 3 43.95 -4.37 -18.07
CA HIS A 3 42.89 -4.40 -17.06
C HIS A 3 41.52 -4.56 -17.76
N PRO A 4 40.60 -5.37 -17.22
CA PRO A 4 39.22 -5.39 -17.70
C PRO A 4 38.48 -4.15 -17.17
N GLU A 5 37.88 -3.37 -18.08
CA GLU A 5 36.90 -2.34 -17.75
C GLU A 5 35.68 -3.00 -17.12
N ILE A 6 35.34 -2.57 -15.90
CA ILE A 6 34.08 -2.92 -15.24
C ILE A 6 33.01 -2.01 -15.87
N PRO A 7 31.98 -2.55 -16.54
CA PRO A 7 30.90 -1.71 -17.04
C PRO A 7 30.18 -1.07 -15.85
N ALA A 8 30.01 0.26 -15.90
CA ALA A 8 29.25 1.00 -14.90
C ALA A 8 27.85 0.40 -14.73
N PRO A 9 27.28 0.39 -13.52
CA PRO A 9 25.91 -0.06 -13.33
C PRO A 9 25.01 0.81 -14.21
N ASN A 10 24.29 0.16 -15.12
CA ASN A 10 23.25 0.78 -15.92
C ASN A 10 22.13 1.17 -14.94
N THR A 11 22.24 2.36 -14.35
CA THR A 11 21.16 2.99 -13.61
C THR A 11 20.11 3.37 -14.64
N ALA A 12 19.32 2.38 -15.05
CA ALA A 12 17.99 2.63 -15.55
C ALA A 12 17.24 3.26 -14.37
N GLU A 13 17.33 4.59 -14.26
CA GLU A 13 16.41 5.37 -13.46
C GLU A 13 15.03 5.05 -14.02
N ALA A 14 14.35 4.10 -13.38
CA ALA A 14 12.93 3.88 -13.60
C ALA A 14 12.30 5.25 -13.41
N SER A 15 11.80 5.81 -14.52
CA SER A 15 11.11 7.08 -14.54
C SER A 15 9.97 7.00 -13.53
N PHE A 16 10.21 7.57 -12.35
CA PHE A 16 9.25 7.61 -11.26
C PHE A 16 8.21 8.67 -11.64
N THR A 17 7.17 8.26 -12.36
CA THR A 17 5.96 9.06 -12.40
C THR A 17 5.46 9.16 -10.96
N PRO A 18 5.21 10.36 -10.42
CA PRO A 18 4.72 10.50 -9.06
C PRO A 18 3.32 9.86 -9.02
N GLN A 19 3.27 8.60 -8.60
CA GLN A 19 2.02 7.94 -8.28
C GLN A 19 1.45 8.66 -7.06
N SER A 20 0.13 8.87 -7.05
CA SER A 20 -0.55 9.38 -5.86
C SER A 20 -0.14 8.55 -4.65
N PRO A 21 0.09 9.17 -3.48
CA PRO A 21 0.52 8.43 -2.31
C PRO A 21 -0.49 7.32 -1.99
N PRO A 22 -0.02 6.18 -1.45
CA PRO A 22 -0.90 5.08 -1.08
C PRO A 22 -1.94 5.57 -0.08
N PHE A 23 -3.13 4.98 -0.12
CA PHE A 23 -4.06 5.11 0.98
C PHE A 23 -3.52 4.35 2.18
N VAL A 24 -3.46 5.03 3.32
CA VAL A 24 -2.94 4.46 4.57
C VAL A 24 -4.01 4.57 5.63
N TRP A 25 -4.27 3.47 6.32
CA TRP A 25 -5.17 3.47 7.47
C TRP A 25 -4.64 2.58 8.58
N GLN A 26 -4.71 3.05 9.81
CA GLN A 26 -4.17 2.35 10.97
C GLN A 26 -5.22 2.15 12.05
N CYS A 27 -5.21 0.98 12.67
CA CYS A 27 -5.98 0.66 13.86
C CYS A 27 -5.13 -0.17 14.83
N GLY A 28 -4.85 0.41 16.00
CA GLY A 28 -3.91 -0.17 16.95
C GLY A 28 -2.55 -0.42 16.28
N ARG A 29 -2.12 -1.69 16.27
CA ARG A 29 -0.86 -2.11 15.63
C ARG A 29 -1.01 -2.48 14.15
N ARG A 30 -2.23 -2.55 13.62
CA ARG A 30 -2.47 -2.95 12.23
C ARG A 30 -2.46 -1.73 11.31
N LEU A 31 -1.73 -1.85 10.22
CA LEU A 31 -1.64 -0.87 9.15
C LEU A 31 -2.16 -1.50 7.86
N LEU A 32 -3.08 -0.82 7.20
CA LEU A 32 -3.57 -1.16 5.87
C LEU A 32 -3.00 -0.15 4.87
N LEU A 33 -2.42 -0.66 3.79
CA LEU A 33 -1.92 0.12 2.67
C LEU A 33 -2.67 -0.31 1.41
N LEU A 34 -3.28 0.64 0.72
CA LEU A 34 -3.93 0.41 -0.57
C LEU A 34 -3.31 1.32 -1.62
N GLU A 35 -2.76 0.73 -2.66
CA GLU A 35 -2.12 1.47 -3.75
C GLU A 35 -2.43 0.88 -5.11
N ARG A 36 -2.17 1.67 -6.16
CA ARG A 36 -2.25 1.22 -7.55
C ARG A 36 -0.85 0.96 -8.06
N GLU A 37 -0.48 -0.31 -8.16
CA GLU A 37 0.77 -0.74 -8.80
C GLU A 37 0.49 -1.16 -10.25
N GLN A 38 0.94 -0.35 -11.21
CA GLN A 38 0.75 -0.64 -12.65
C GLN A 38 -0.73 -0.94 -12.99
N GLU A 39 -1.01 -2.19 -13.36
CA GLU A 39 -2.33 -2.68 -13.77
C GLU A 39 -3.17 -3.28 -12.61
N TYR A 40 -2.63 -3.34 -11.40
CA TYR A 40 -3.29 -3.97 -10.24
C TYR A 40 -3.43 -3.02 -9.06
N TRP A 41 -4.41 -3.30 -8.23
CA TRP A 41 -4.55 -2.72 -6.90
C TRP A 41 -3.94 -3.64 -5.88
N VAL A 42 -3.07 -3.08 -5.04
CA VAL A 42 -2.35 -3.83 -4.00
C VAL A 42 -2.87 -3.40 -2.65
N LEU A 43 -3.36 -4.37 -1.87
CA LEU A 43 -3.72 -4.21 -0.47
C LEU A 43 -2.73 -4.98 0.39
N ALA A 44 -1.93 -4.27 1.17
CA ALA A 44 -1.05 -4.86 2.17
C ALA A 44 -1.60 -4.60 3.58
N GLU A 45 -1.58 -5.64 4.42
CA GLU A 45 -1.83 -5.53 5.86
C GLU A 45 -0.52 -5.82 6.59
N LEU A 46 -0.14 -4.92 7.49
CA LEU A 46 1.08 -5.02 8.28
C LEU A 46 0.73 -4.92 9.77
N GLU A 47 1.54 -5.55 10.62
CA GLU A 47 1.48 -5.35 12.07
C GLU A 47 2.78 -4.74 12.58
N PHE A 48 2.65 -3.71 13.42
CA PHE A 48 3.77 -3.10 14.13
C PHE A 48 4.19 -3.96 15.32
N GLY A 49 5.43 -4.46 15.28
CA GLY A 49 6.09 -5.11 16.40
C GLY A 49 6.91 -4.10 17.21
N PRO A 50 6.48 -3.68 18.42
CA PRO A 50 7.18 -2.67 19.20
C PRO A 50 8.57 -3.12 19.67
N GLU A 51 8.73 -4.42 19.97
CA GLU A 51 10.01 -4.99 20.44
C GLU A 51 11.15 -4.85 19.43
N ILE A 52 10.81 -4.85 18.15
CA ILE A 52 11.77 -4.74 17.04
C ILE A 52 11.60 -3.43 16.26
N CYS A 53 10.71 -2.54 16.72
CA CYS A 53 10.33 -1.27 16.10
C CYS A 53 10.12 -1.39 14.57
N ARG A 54 9.40 -2.43 14.14
CA ARG A 54 9.26 -2.75 12.71
C ARG A 54 7.87 -3.22 12.36
N TYR A 55 7.40 -2.83 11.19
CA TYR A 55 6.23 -3.44 10.57
C TYR A 55 6.60 -4.77 9.90
N THR A 56 5.79 -5.79 10.14
CA THR A 56 5.88 -7.07 9.44
C THR A 56 4.62 -7.25 8.59
N GLU A 57 4.80 -7.58 7.32
CA GLU A 57 3.67 -7.85 6.43
C GLU A 57 2.94 -9.13 6.88
N LEU A 58 1.64 -9.02 7.12
CA LEU A 58 0.77 -10.14 7.47
C LEU A 58 0.18 -10.78 6.22
N ARG A 59 -0.20 -9.96 5.24
CA ARG A 59 -0.73 -10.41 3.95
C ARG A 59 -0.60 -9.32 2.90
N ARG A 60 -0.53 -9.77 1.64
CA ARG A 60 -0.64 -8.94 0.45
C ARG A 60 -1.62 -9.57 -0.52
N CYS A 61 -2.56 -8.77 -1.02
CA CYS A 61 -3.55 -9.18 -1.99
C CYS A 61 -3.50 -8.26 -3.20
N PHE A 62 -3.71 -8.85 -4.37
CA PHE A 62 -3.75 -8.17 -5.65
C PHE A 62 -5.17 -8.26 -6.20
N TYR A 63 -5.69 -7.13 -6.67
CA TYR A 63 -7.02 -7.03 -7.25
C TYR A 63 -6.91 -6.37 -8.61
N GLU A 64 -7.69 -6.85 -9.56
CA GLU A 64 -7.74 -6.20 -10.87
C GLU A 64 -8.46 -4.85 -10.75
N TRP A 65 -9.57 -4.82 -9.99
CA TRP A 65 -10.49 -3.68 -10.00
C TRP A 65 -10.45 -2.87 -8.70
N GLU A 66 -10.51 -1.55 -8.83
CA GLU A 66 -10.50 -0.59 -7.70
C GLU A 66 -11.55 -0.93 -6.64
N ARG A 67 -12.78 -1.22 -7.11
CA ARG A 67 -13.93 -1.51 -6.25
C ARG A 67 -13.70 -2.75 -5.38
N GLU A 68 -13.06 -3.78 -5.92
CA GLU A 68 -12.78 -5.01 -5.18
C GLU A 68 -11.74 -4.76 -4.09
N ALA A 69 -10.67 -4.05 -4.43
CA ALA A 69 -9.62 -3.69 -3.48
C ALA A 69 -10.16 -2.81 -2.34
N ALA A 70 -11.02 -1.84 -2.69
CA ALA A 70 -11.70 -1.00 -1.72
C ALA A 70 -12.63 -1.80 -0.79
N GLY A 71 -13.44 -2.70 -1.36
CA GLY A 71 -14.30 -3.58 -0.57
C GLY A 71 -13.51 -4.48 0.37
N ALA A 72 -12.40 -5.04 -0.11
CA ALA A 72 -11.50 -5.83 0.71
C ALA A 72 -10.90 -5.02 1.86
N LEU A 73 -10.45 -3.78 1.60
CA LEU A 73 -9.94 -2.88 2.64
C LEU A 73 -10.99 -2.61 3.72
N LEU A 74 -12.21 -2.26 3.33
CA LEU A 74 -13.31 -2.00 4.29
C LEU A 74 -13.71 -3.25 5.07
N SER A 75 -13.64 -4.42 4.46
CA SER A 75 -13.83 -5.68 5.17
C SER A 75 -12.78 -5.89 6.27
N ARG A 76 -11.53 -5.47 6.05
CA ARG A 76 -10.47 -5.54 7.08
C ARG A 76 -10.70 -4.56 8.22
N THR A 77 -11.25 -3.39 7.94
CA THR A 77 -11.50 -2.38 8.97
C THR A 77 -12.61 -2.81 9.93
N LEU A 78 -13.49 -3.74 9.53
CA LEU A 78 -14.53 -4.30 10.41
C LEU A 78 -13.96 -4.95 11.67
N ALA A 79 -12.76 -5.51 11.61
CA ALA A 79 -12.08 -6.06 12.79
C ALA A 79 -11.80 -4.99 13.88
N CYS A 80 -11.88 -3.71 13.53
CA CYS A 80 -11.73 -2.56 14.43
C CYS A 80 -13.05 -1.90 14.81
N GLY A 81 -14.18 -2.48 14.38
CA GLY A 81 -15.53 -2.01 14.69
C GLY A 81 -16.17 -1.14 13.60
N GLU A 82 -17.48 -0.98 13.73
CA GLU A 82 -18.31 -0.28 12.74
C GLU A 82 -17.97 1.20 12.63
N VAL A 83 -17.75 1.89 13.76
CA VAL A 83 -17.37 3.31 13.78
C VAL A 83 -16.06 3.54 13.05
N ALA A 84 -15.06 2.68 13.29
CA ALA A 84 -13.77 2.75 12.64
C ALA A 84 -13.87 2.47 11.13
N THR A 85 -14.77 1.57 10.74
CA THR A 85 -15.06 1.25 9.33
C THR A 85 -15.78 2.39 8.61
N ALA A 86 -16.74 3.05 9.27
CA ALA A 86 -17.39 4.22 8.68
C ALA A 86 -16.39 5.37 8.47
N ALA A 87 -15.53 5.63 9.45
CA ALA A 87 -14.48 6.63 9.34
C ALA A 87 -13.45 6.29 8.24
N SER A 88 -13.05 5.02 8.11
CA SER A 88 -12.14 4.58 7.05
C SER A 88 -12.78 4.70 5.66
N ALA A 89 -14.07 4.39 5.52
CA ALA A 89 -14.80 4.56 4.27
C ALA A 89 -14.85 6.01 3.80
N GLU A 90 -15.09 6.94 4.72
CA GLU A 90 -15.08 8.37 4.41
C GLU A 90 -13.68 8.85 3.98
N GLN A 91 -12.64 8.45 4.71
CA GLN A 91 -11.25 8.77 4.35
C GLN A 91 -10.87 8.19 2.99
N LEU A 92 -11.25 6.94 2.72
CA LEU A 92 -11.00 6.26 1.46
C LEU A 92 -11.70 6.97 0.30
N ALA A 93 -12.97 7.36 0.47
CA ALA A 93 -13.72 8.10 -0.54
C ALA A 93 -13.07 9.45 -0.88
N ARG A 94 -12.58 10.18 0.12
CA ARG A 94 -11.84 11.43 -0.07
C ARG A 94 -10.53 11.20 -0.84
N TRP A 95 -9.77 10.18 -0.43
CA TRP A 95 -8.53 9.83 -1.11
C TRP A 95 -8.77 9.43 -2.57
N MET A 96 -9.74 8.57 -2.87
CA MET A 96 -10.08 8.19 -4.25
C MET A 96 -10.51 9.40 -5.09
N SER A 97 -11.25 10.34 -4.49
CA SER A 97 -11.68 11.55 -5.19
C SER A 97 -10.52 12.49 -5.51
N SER A 98 -9.48 12.51 -4.67
CA SER A 98 -8.27 13.33 -4.89
C SER A 98 -7.34 12.80 -5.99
N ARG A 99 -7.59 11.58 -6.49
CA ARG A 99 -6.81 10.92 -7.54
C ARG A 99 -7.36 11.14 -8.96
N ARG A 100 -8.48 11.84 -9.09
CA ARG A 100 -9.13 12.14 -10.37
C ARG A 100 -8.73 13.49 -10.93
#